data_AF-A0A351DT89-F1
#
_entry.id   AF-A0A351DT89-F1
#
_cell.length_a   1.000
_cell.length_b   1.000
_cell.length_c   1.000
_cell.angle_alpha   90.00
_cell.angle_beta   90.00
_cell.angle_gamma   90.00
#
_symmetry.space_group_name_H-M   'P 1'
#
loop_
_entity.id
_entity.type
_entity.pdbx_description
1 polymer ?
#
loop_
_entity_poly.entity_id
_entity_poly.type
_entity_poly.pdbx_seq_one_letter_code
_entity_poly.pdbx_strand_id
1 'polypeptide(L)'
;FMGFWEVATHLRTILGNLRKAHEDVVTFQPDAVVFIDFPGFNMRLAKRLARDNHPAMRLQWVAPQVWAWKAGRVRDLARDCHAVAPILPFEADVLSQAGVRVWDVGHPLLDLMPEPAPSRDIPLVLLPGSRAQELRRHLPIMVDAVNKGVARGLWQPSDVHVAGAPGRTEADYGAVLGAGLTLQFGQTQELLGRAKFAWVASGTATLEAALMGTPHAVAYRTSAASFAIAKRLVRVKHIGLPNLLLNRSLVPELIQQDMTADNLLRATQESHDDQRQGFDEVRRILKDSNASSRLAHRLLDELTQG
;
A
#
# COMPACT_ATOMS: atom_id res chain seq x y z
N PHE A 1 -4.57 6.58 -14.90
CA PHE A 1 -3.62 7.61 -15.37
C PHE A 1 -2.72 7.99 -14.20
N MET A 2 -1.43 7.64 -14.26
CA MET A 2 -0.48 7.93 -13.18
C MET A 2 0.64 8.82 -13.72
N GLY A 3 0.44 10.14 -13.57
CA GLY A 3 1.39 11.16 -14.02
C GLY A 3 0.68 12.43 -14.45
N PHE A 4 1.30 13.60 -14.24
CA PHE A 4 0.67 14.89 -14.59
C PHE A 4 0.32 14.97 -16.08
N TRP A 5 1.23 14.49 -16.95
CA TRP A 5 1.05 14.50 -18.40
C TRP A 5 -0.08 13.56 -18.86
N GLU A 6 -0.11 12.31 -18.38
CA GLU A 6 -1.20 11.37 -18.69
C GLU A 6 -2.56 11.87 -18.19
N VAL A 7 -2.61 12.52 -17.02
CA VAL A 7 -3.86 13.09 -16.51
C VAL A 7 -4.33 14.26 -17.39
N ALA A 8 -3.40 15.08 -17.90
CA ALA A 8 -3.74 16.19 -18.79
C ALA A 8 -4.28 15.70 -20.14
N THR A 9 -3.63 14.69 -20.76
CA THR A 9 -4.06 14.14 -22.05
C THR A 9 -5.40 13.41 -21.95
N HIS A 10 -5.71 12.78 -20.81
CA HIS A 10 -6.96 12.08 -20.58
C HIS A 10 -8.01 12.90 -19.80
N LEU A 11 -7.83 14.21 -19.67
CA LEU A 11 -8.70 15.07 -18.86
C LEU A 11 -10.17 15.02 -19.31
N ARG A 12 -10.43 15.01 -20.62
CA ARG A 12 -11.81 14.90 -21.16
C ARG A 12 -12.49 13.61 -20.71
N THR A 13 -11.79 12.48 -20.79
CA THR A 13 -12.29 11.18 -20.34
C THR A 13 -12.56 11.18 -18.83
N ILE A 14 -11.63 11.72 -18.03
CA ILE A 14 -11.77 11.82 -16.58
C ILE A 14 -13.01 12.66 -16.21
N LEU A 15 -13.19 13.83 -16.84
CA LEU A 15 -14.34 14.69 -16.60
C LEU A 15 -15.65 14.08 -17.10
N GLY A 16 -15.61 13.35 -18.23
CA GLY A 16 -16.74 12.59 -18.74
C GLY A 16 -17.19 11.49 -17.76
N ASN A 17 -16.25 10.70 -17.25
CA ASN A 17 -16.55 9.67 -16.25
C ASN A 17 -17.06 10.27 -14.93
N LEU A 18 -16.55 11.44 -14.52
CA LEU A 18 -17.03 12.13 -13.33
C LEU A 18 -18.47 12.62 -13.51
N ARG A 19 -18.80 13.12 -14.71
CA ARG A 19 -20.17 13.53 -15.04
C ARG A 19 -21.11 12.33 -15.04
N LYS A 20 -20.72 11.24 -15.71
CA LYS A 20 -21.52 10.01 -15.75
C LYS A 20 -21.77 9.46 -14.34
N ALA A 21 -20.73 9.33 -13.51
CA ALA A 21 -20.88 8.83 -12.14
C ALA A 21 -21.79 9.74 -11.28
N HIS A 22 -21.75 11.05 -11.51
CA HIS A 22 -22.67 11.99 -10.86
C HIS A 22 -24.12 11.79 -11.32
N GLU A 23 -24.35 11.67 -12.63
CA GLU A 23 -25.67 11.40 -13.22
C GLU A 23 -26.23 10.06 -12.73
N ASP A 24 -25.39 9.02 -12.63
CA ASP A 24 -25.77 7.71 -12.11
C ASP A 24 -26.24 7.81 -10.65
N VAL A 25 -25.52 8.54 -9.79
CA VAL A 25 -25.93 8.74 -8.38
C VAL A 25 -27.23 9.53 -8.29
N VAL A 26 -27.37 10.62 -9.04
CA VAL A 26 -28.59 11.45 -9.02
C VAL A 26 -29.79 10.68 -9.56
N THR A 27 -29.59 9.82 -10.56
CA THR A 27 -30.68 9.02 -11.14
C THR A 27 -31.07 7.87 -10.21
N PHE A 28 -30.09 7.19 -9.62
CA PHE A 28 -30.32 6.05 -8.73
C PHE A 28 -30.89 6.47 -7.37
N GLN A 29 -30.64 7.70 -6.90
CA GLN A 29 -31.06 8.21 -5.59
C GLN A 29 -30.72 7.26 -4.42
N PRO A 30 -29.44 6.90 -4.23
CA PRO A 30 -29.06 6.01 -3.13
C PRO A 30 -29.19 6.71 -1.76
N ASP A 31 -29.41 5.91 -0.71
CA ASP A 31 -29.32 6.38 0.68
C ASP A 31 -27.87 6.70 1.08
N ALA A 32 -26.89 6.03 0.47
CA ALA A 32 -25.47 6.25 0.73
C ALA A 32 -24.60 6.07 -0.52
N VAL A 33 -23.54 6.88 -0.59
CA VAL A 33 -22.45 6.76 -1.55
C VAL A 33 -21.15 6.51 -0.78
N VAL A 34 -20.59 5.33 -0.97
CA VAL A 34 -19.31 4.92 -0.36
C VAL A 34 -18.17 5.12 -1.36
N PHE A 35 -17.31 6.08 -1.07
CA PHE A 35 -16.13 6.37 -1.86
C PHE A 35 -14.95 5.53 -1.39
N ILE A 36 -14.50 4.58 -2.19
CA ILE A 36 -13.39 3.68 -1.85
C ILE A 36 -12.10 4.19 -2.49
N ASP A 37 -11.13 4.59 -1.67
CA ASP A 37 -9.81 5.09 -2.10
C ASP A 37 -9.93 6.16 -3.22
N PHE A 38 -9.00 6.19 -4.17
CA PHE A 38 -8.91 7.02 -5.36
C PHE A 38 -9.37 8.49 -5.17
N PRO A 39 -8.78 9.21 -4.21
CA PRO A 39 -9.26 10.52 -3.77
C PRO A 39 -9.25 11.59 -4.86
N GLY A 40 -8.45 11.41 -5.93
CA GLY A 40 -8.42 12.34 -7.06
C GLY A 40 -9.75 12.43 -7.82
N PHE A 41 -10.49 11.32 -7.88
CA PHE A 41 -11.81 11.25 -8.50
C PHE A 41 -12.90 11.40 -7.44
N ASN A 42 -12.83 10.59 -6.38
CA ASN A 42 -13.88 10.46 -5.38
C ASN A 42 -14.15 11.76 -4.62
N MET A 43 -13.12 12.53 -4.25
CA MET A 43 -13.34 13.83 -3.59
C MET A 43 -14.02 14.85 -4.52
N ARG A 44 -13.81 14.77 -5.84
CA ARG A 44 -14.49 15.66 -6.79
C ARG A 44 -15.96 15.31 -6.92
N LEU A 45 -16.30 14.02 -6.88
CA LEU A 45 -17.68 13.54 -6.89
C LEU A 45 -18.38 13.92 -5.58
N ALA A 46 -17.75 13.65 -4.43
CA ALA A 46 -18.26 14.04 -3.11
C ALA A 46 -18.54 15.55 -3.04
N LYS A 47 -17.61 16.39 -3.50
CA LYS A 47 -17.79 17.85 -3.58
C LYS A 47 -18.97 18.26 -4.42
N ARG A 48 -19.19 17.60 -5.56
CA ARG A 48 -20.31 17.91 -6.45
C ARG A 48 -21.64 17.55 -5.78
N LEU A 49 -21.74 16.34 -5.23
CA LEU A 49 -22.93 15.90 -4.50
C LEU A 49 -23.24 16.80 -3.28
N ALA A 50 -22.21 17.23 -2.55
CA ALA A 50 -22.37 18.16 -1.43
C ALA A 50 -22.89 19.53 -1.88
N ARG A 51 -22.38 20.08 -2.99
CA ARG A 51 -22.89 21.36 -3.55
C ARG A 51 -24.31 21.28 -4.04
N ASP A 52 -24.70 20.13 -4.58
CA ASP A 52 -26.06 19.88 -5.06
C ASP A 52 -27.03 19.58 -3.91
N ASN A 53 -26.55 19.60 -2.65
CA ASN A 53 -27.30 19.20 -1.46
C ASN A 53 -27.95 17.81 -1.61
N HIS A 54 -27.25 16.89 -2.27
CA HIS A 54 -27.75 15.53 -2.47
C HIS A 54 -27.95 14.83 -1.12
N PRO A 55 -29.11 14.20 -0.86
CA PRO A 55 -29.47 13.68 0.46
C PRO A 55 -28.62 12.49 0.89
N ALA A 56 -28.12 11.69 -0.07
CA ALA A 56 -27.30 10.52 0.21
C ALA A 56 -26.17 10.80 1.22
N MET A 57 -26.02 9.89 2.18
CA MET A 57 -24.85 9.85 3.04
C MET A 57 -23.60 9.71 2.19
N ARG A 58 -22.52 10.41 2.57
CA ARG A 58 -21.26 10.50 1.81
C ARG A 58 -20.15 10.00 2.69
N LEU A 59 -19.72 8.76 2.46
CA LEU A 59 -18.72 8.09 3.30
C LEU A 59 -17.45 7.85 2.48
N GLN A 60 -16.32 8.41 2.90
CA GLN A 60 -15.03 8.07 2.31
C GLN A 60 -14.39 6.94 3.10
N TRP A 61 -14.19 5.77 2.47
CA TRP A 61 -13.41 4.67 3.02
C TRP A 61 -12.02 4.65 2.39
N VAL A 62 -11.00 4.45 3.22
CA VAL A 62 -9.59 4.75 2.92
C VAL A 62 -9.39 6.26 2.79
N ALA A 63 -8.78 6.86 3.81
CA ALA A 63 -8.47 8.27 3.79
C ALA A 63 -7.38 8.57 2.74
N PRO A 64 -7.46 9.71 2.02
CA PRO A 64 -6.31 10.18 1.29
C PRO A 64 -5.14 10.37 2.27
N GLN A 65 -3.92 10.10 1.83
CA GLN A 65 -2.68 10.33 2.59
C GLN A 65 -2.40 11.83 2.83
N VAL A 66 -3.33 12.52 3.50
CA VAL A 66 -3.33 13.95 3.79
C VAL A 66 -2.21 14.33 4.74
N TRP A 67 -1.86 13.41 5.64
CA TRP A 67 -0.72 13.48 6.56
C TRP A 67 0.62 13.59 5.83
N ALA A 68 0.77 12.92 4.69
CA ALA A 68 2.06 12.84 4.02
C ALA A 68 2.40 14.11 3.24
N TRP A 69 1.45 14.75 2.54
CA TRP A 69 1.78 15.84 1.60
C TRP A 69 0.63 16.81 1.20
N LYS A 70 -0.60 16.67 1.73
CA LYS A 70 -1.76 17.48 1.29
C LYS A 70 -2.76 17.83 2.40
N ALA A 71 -2.29 18.52 3.44
CA ALA A 71 -3.12 18.95 4.59
C ALA A 71 -4.41 19.72 4.18
N GLY A 72 -4.39 20.48 3.08
CA GLY A 72 -5.57 21.20 2.59
C GLY A 72 -6.76 20.30 2.24
N ARG A 73 -6.51 19.03 1.89
CA ARG A 73 -7.58 18.05 1.58
C ARG A 73 -8.40 17.65 2.80
N VAL A 74 -7.88 17.82 4.01
CA VAL A 74 -8.63 17.51 5.24
C VAL A 74 -9.88 18.40 5.33
N ARG A 75 -9.76 19.68 4.98
CA ARG A 75 -10.90 20.61 4.95
C ARG A 75 -11.91 20.23 3.86
N ASP A 76 -11.43 19.75 2.73
CA ASP A 76 -12.32 19.25 1.67
C ASP A 76 -13.09 18.02 2.14
N LEU A 77 -12.46 17.08 2.84
CA LEU A 77 -13.15 15.93 3.44
C LEU A 77 -14.20 16.36 4.47
N ALA A 78 -13.85 17.28 5.38
CA ALA A 78 -14.77 17.77 6.40
C ALA A 78 -15.99 18.49 5.80
N ARG A 79 -15.80 19.18 4.67
CA ARG A 79 -16.87 19.89 3.95
C ARG A 79 -17.73 18.95 3.10
N ASP A 80 -17.10 18.03 2.39
CA ASP A 80 -17.74 17.28 1.31
C ASP A 80 -18.27 15.90 1.73
N CYS A 81 -17.75 15.32 2.81
CA CYS A 81 -18.14 14.00 3.31
C CYS A 81 -18.87 14.11 4.66
N HIS A 82 -19.85 13.24 4.88
CA HIS A 82 -20.52 13.10 6.17
C HIS A 82 -19.66 12.35 7.19
N ALA A 83 -18.87 11.38 6.73
CA ALA A 83 -17.90 10.66 7.55
C ALA A 83 -16.71 10.16 6.70
N VAL A 84 -15.59 9.88 7.37
CA VAL A 84 -14.40 9.26 6.79
C VAL A 84 -14.00 8.05 7.63
N ALA A 85 -13.78 6.92 6.98
CA ALA A 85 -13.24 5.70 7.56
C ALA A 85 -11.76 5.53 7.15
N PRO A 86 -10.80 6.11 7.91
CA PRO A 86 -9.38 5.88 7.69
C PRO A 86 -9.01 4.43 8.00
N ILE A 87 -7.91 3.95 7.40
CA ILE A 87 -7.42 2.58 7.60
C ILE A 87 -6.13 2.53 8.42
N LEU A 88 -5.45 3.68 8.59
CA LEU A 88 -4.28 3.78 9.46
C LEU A 88 -4.66 4.55 10.74
N PRO A 89 -4.32 4.06 11.94
CA PRO A 89 -4.77 4.68 13.20
C PRO A 89 -4.37 6.15 13.35
N PHE A 90 -3.15 6.51 12.96
CA PHE A 90 -2.70 7.91 13.04
C PHE A 90 -3.47 8.86 12.09
N GLU A 91 -4.11 8.34 11.04
CA GLU A 91 -4.98 9.15 10.18
C GLU A 91 -6.26 9.53 10.90
N ALA A 92 -6.80 8.63 11.73
CA ALA A 92 -7.98 8.90 12.55
C ALA A 92 -7.76 10.12 13.44
N ASP A 93 -6.63 10.16 14.16
CA ASP A 93 -6.30 11.29 15.05
C ASP A 93 -6.19 12.61 14.28
N VAL A 94 -5.47 12.61 13.15
CA VAL A 94 -5.29 13.81 12.31
C VAL A 94 -6.62 14.32 11.75
N LEU A 95 -7.50 13.42 11.31
CA LEU A 95 -8.81 13.77 10.77
C LEU A 95 -9.74 14.28 11.86
N SER A 96 -9.81 13.61 13.01
CA SER A 96 -10.65 14.00 14.14
C SER A 96 -10.25 15.38 14.70
N GLN A 97 -8.95 15.65 14.85
CA GLN A 97 -8.46 16.97 15.29
C GLN A 97 -8.84 18.10 14.32
N ALA A 98 -9.05 17.78 13.05
CA ALA A 98 -9.47 18.73 12.03
C ALA A 98 -10.99 18.83 11.87
N GLY A 99 -11.77 18.22 12.77
CA GLY A 99 -13.23 18.28 12.78
C GLY A 99 -13.92 17.31 11.80
N VAL A 100 -13.18 16.35 11.23
CA VAL A 100 -13.80 15.31 10.39
C VAL A 100 -14.44 14.25 11.29
N ARG A 101 -15.69 13.86 10.99
CA ARG A 101 -16.33 12.71 11.63
C ARG A 101 -15.63 11.42 11.19
N VAL A 102 -14.96 10.75 12.13
CA VAL A 102 -14.15 9.56 11.84
C VAL A 102 -14.86 8.27 12.25
N TRP A 103 -14.85 7.30 11.34
CA TRP A 103 -15.30 5.93 11.56
C TRP A 103 -14.09 5.00 11.61
N ASP A 104 -13.62 4.73 12.81
CA ASP A 104 -12.48 3.84 13.01
C ASP A 104 -12.93 2.37 12.91
N VAL A 105 -12.78 1.81 11.71
CA VAL A 105 -13.20 0.44 11.37
C VAL A 105 -12.05 -0.54 11.27
N GLY A 106 -10.80 -0.10 11.44
CA GLY A 106 -9.60 -0.93 11.26
C GLY A 106 -9.18 -1.07 9.79
N HIS A 107 -8.19 -1.94 9.55
CA HIS A 107 -7.54 -2.07 8.24
C HIS A 107 -8.06 -3.28 7.44
N PRO A 108 -8.64 -3.11 6.23
CA PRO A 108 -9.27 -4.21 5.47
C PRO A 108 -8.30 -5.31 5.03
N LEU A 109 -7.01 -5.01 4.96
CA LEU A 109 -6.00 -6.02 4.66
C LEU A 109 -6.02 -7.21 5.64
N LEU A 110 -6.35 -7.00 6.91
CA LEU A 110 -6.45 -8.08 7.90
C LEU A 110 -7.54 -9.09 7.54
N ASP A 111 -8.59 -8.66 6.82
CA ASP A 111 -9.69 -9.52 6.36
C ASP A 111 -9.23 -10.46 5.24
N LEU A 112 -8.09 -10.16 4.61
CA LEU A 112 -7.55 -10.87 3.45
C LEU A 112 -6.29 -11.68 3.78
N MET A 113 -5.78 -11.62 5.02
CA MET A 113 -4.56 -12.34 5.38
C MET A 113 -4.87 -13.83 5.58
N PRO A 114 -4.19 -14.73 4.86
CA PRO A 114 -4.27 -16.15 5.15
C PRO A 114 -3.56 -16.44 6.48
N GLU A 115 -3.86 -17.61 7.05
CA GLU A 115 -3.05 -18.12 8.15
C GLU A 115 -1.60 -18.33 7.68
N PRO A 116 -0.60 -18.00 8.52
CA PRO A 116 0.80 -18.22 8.19
C PRO A 116 1.05 -19.69 7.85
N ALA A 117 1.93 -19.95 6.88
CA ALA A 117 2.34 -21.31 6.56
C ALA A 117 3.03 -21.97 7.77
N PRO A 118 2.85 -23.29 7.97
CA PRO A 118 3.43 -24.00 9.12
C PRO A 118 4.97 -24.06 9.05
N SER A 119 5.55 -23.91 7.86
CA SER A 119 7.00 -23.88 7.64
C SER A 119 7.39 -22.72 6.72
N ARG A 120 8.58 -22.16 6.98
CA ARG A 120 9.24 -21.18 6.13
C ARG A 120 10.37 -21.86 5.36
N ASP A 121 10.04 -22.45 4.23
CA ASP A 121 10.94 -23.25 3.41
C ASP A 121 11.63 -22.46 2.29
N ILE A 122 11.10 -21.30 1.88
CA ILE A 122 11.68 -20.45 0.84
C ILE A 122 12.73 -19.52 1.46
N PRO A 123 14.03 -19.59 1.07
CA PRO A 123 15.06 -18.72 1.62
C PRO A 123 14.79 -17.23 1.41
N LEU A 124 14.37 -16.84 0.20
CA LEU A 124 14.20 -15.45 -0.18
C LEU A 124 13.04 -15.25 -1.15
N VAL A 125 12.21 -14.25 -0.86
CA VAL A 125 11.15 -13.79 -1.75
C VAL A 125 11.37 -12.33 -2.18
N LEU A 126 11.21 -12.03 -3.46
CA LEU A 126 11.36 -10.70 -4.04
C LEU A 126 9.99 -10.13 -4.44
N LEU A 127 9.65 -8.95 -3.92
CA LEU A 127 8.50 -8.14 -4.33
C LEU A 127 9.05 -6.86 -4.96
N PRO A 128 9.44 -6.87 -6.25
CA PRO A 128 10.16 -5.77 -6.90
C PRO A 128 9.29 -4.55 -7.20
N GLY A 129 8.01 -4.57 -6.85
CA GLY A 129 7.05 -3.49 -7.11
C GLY A 129 6.08 -3.84 -8.22
N SER A 130 5.02 -3.03 -8.36
CA SER A 130 3.92 -3.30 -9.29
C SER A 130 4.00 -2.47 -10.56
N ARG A 131 4.82 -1.41 -10.56
CA ARG A 131 4.93 -0.48 -11.68
C ARG A 131 6.13 -0.82 -12.56
N ALA A 132 5.97 -0.70 -13.88
CA ALA A 132 7.06 -0.92 -14.84
C ALA A 132 8.32 -0.05 -14.56
N GLN A 133 8.15 1.13 -13.96
CA GLN A 133 9.28 1.97 -13.56
C GLN A 133 10.07 1.41 -12.36
N GLU A 134 9.35 0.78 -11.41
CA GLU A 134 9.92 0.11 -10.23
C GLU A 134 10.67 -1.14 -10.69
N LEU A 135 10.02 -2.00 -11.49
CA LEU A 135 10.65 -3.21 -12.04
C LEU A 135 11.98 -2.90 -12.74
N ARG A 136 12.00 -1.92 -13.65
CA ARG A 136 13.20 -1.50 -14.38
C ARG A 136 14.35 -1.00 -13.49
N ARG A 137 14.06 -0.50 -12.28
CA ARG A 137 15.07 0.04 -11.35
C ARG A 137 15.46 -0.94 -10.26
N HIS A 138 14.53 -1.78 -9.83
CA HIS A 138 14.71 -2.69 -8.71
C HIS A 138 15.30 -4.02 -9.17
N LEU A 139 14.75 -4.63 -10.23
CA LEU A 139 15.14 -5.97 -10.66
C LEU A 139 16.64 -6.12 -10.94
N PRO A 140 17.34 -5.20 -11.64
CA PRO A 140 18.77 -5.37 -11.88
C PRO A 140 19.60 -5.46 -10.59
N ILE A 141 19.23 -4.69 -9.56
CA ILE A 141 19.94 -4.65 -8.28
C ILE A 141 19.60 -5.88 -7.44
N MET A 142 18.32 -6.26 -7.43
CA MET A 142 17.89 -7.46 -6.72
C MET A 142 18.51 -8.72 -7.33
N VAL A 143 18.57 -8.84 -8.66
CA VAL A 143 19.22 -9.97 -9.34
C VAL A 143 20.72 -9.99 -9.07
N ASP A 144 21.42 -8.84 -9.09
CA ASP A 144 22.83 -8.77 -8.69
C ASP A 144 23.05 -9.27 -7.25
N ALA A 145 22.18 -8.87 -6.33
CA ALA A 145 22.20 -9.32 -4.94
C ALA A 145 21.96 -10.83 -4.82
N VAL A 146 21.01 -11.38 -5.57
CA VAL A 146 20.77 -12.84 -5.61
C VAL A 146 22.00 -13.58 -6.12
N ASN A 147 22.60 -13.14 -7.22
CA ASN A 147 23.80 -13.77 -7.81
C ASN A 147 24.98 -13.75 -6.82
N LYS A 148 25.19 -12.63 -6.13
CA LYS A 148 26.19 -12.54 -5.05
C LYS A 148 25.87 -13.49 -3.89
N GLY A 149 24.60 -13.66 -3.54
CA GLY A 149 24.15 -14.63 -2.52
C GLY A 149 24.40 -16.07 -2.92
N VAL A 150 24.15 -16.42 -4.19
CA VAL A 150 24.48 -17.73 -4.78
C VAL A 150 25.98 -18.00 -4.70
N ALA A 151 26.81 -17.02 -5.07
CA ALA A 151 28.28 -17.14 -4.97
C ALA A 151 28.79 -17.33 -3.53
N ARG A 152 28.00 -16.90 -2.52
CA ARG A 152 28.28 -17.09 -1.09
C ARG A 152 27.65 -18.37 -0.51
N GLY A 153 26.96 -19.16 -1.32
CA GLY A 153 26.31 -20.40 -0.89
C GLY A 153 25.07 -20.19 -0.01
N LEU A 154 24.41 -19.02 -0.08
CA LEU A 154 23.23 -18.74 0.74
C LEU A 154 21.96 -19.46 0.23
N TRP A 155 21.88 -19.71 -1.09
CA TRP A 155 20.75 -20.33 -1.78
C TRP A 155 21.16 -20.72 -3.21
N GLN A 156 20.35 -21.55 -3.87
CA GLN A 156 20.38 -21.73 -5.33
C GLN A 156 19.44 -20.71 -6.01
N PRO A 157 19.66 -20.37 -7.30
CA PRO A 157 18.76 -19.47 -8.02
C PRO A 157 17.29 -19.90 -7.97
N SER A 158 17.01 -21.20 -8.12
CA SER A 158 15.66 -21.77 -8.09
C SER A 158 14.96 -21.66 -6.74
N ASP A 159 15.71 -21.47 -5.65
CA ASP A 159 15.18 -21.31 -4.29
C ASP A 159 14.71 -19.87 -4.02
N VAL A 160 15.00 -18.93 -4.94
CA VAL A 160 14.57 -17.54 -4.81
C VAL A 160 13.34 -17.32 -5.65
N HIS A 161 12.27 -16.88 -4.99
CA HIS A 161 10.97 -16.69 -5.62
C HIS A 161 10.68 -15.21 -5.82
N VAL A 162 10.04 -14.86 -6.93
CA VAL A 162 9.62 -13.50 -7.26
C VAL A 162 8.11 -13.46 -7.39
N ALA A 163 7.48 -12.59 -6.59
CA ALA A 163 6.05 -12.35 -6.67
C ALA A 163 5.75 -11.38 -7.82
N GLY A 164 5.19 -11.91 -8.90
CA GLY A 164 4.74 -11.16 -10.07
C GLY A 164 3.49 -10.33 -9.75
N ALA A 165 3.59 -9.02 -9.92
CA ALA A 165 2.50 -8.10 -9.65
C ALA A 165 1.30 -8.26 -10.62
N PRO A 166 0.05 -8.08 -10.15
CA PRO A 166 -1.13 -8.12 -11.01
C PRO A 166 -1.05 -7.18 -12.21
N GLY A 167 -1.47 -7.65 -13.39
CA GLY A 167 -1.46 -6.87 -14.63
C GLY A 167 -0.07 -6.65 -15.23
N ARG A 168 0.95 -7.38 -14.77
CA ARG A 168 2.26 -7.54 -15.43
C ARG A 168 2.31 -8.87 -16.16
N THR A 169 3.25 -9.04 -17.07
CA THR A 169 3.50 -10.30 -17.77
C THR A 169 4.92 -10.79 -17.53
N GLU A 170 5.23 -12.03 -17.88
CA GLU A 170 6.59 -12.58 -17.77
C GLU A 170 7.65 -11.74 -18.50
N ALA A 171 7.26 -11.05 -19.58
CA ALA A 171 8.13 -10.15 -20.32
C ALA A 171 8.66 -8.99 -19.45
N ASP A 172 7.88 -8.52 -18.48
CA ASP A 172 8.31 -7.48 -17.53
C ASP A 172 9.41 -7.98 -16.57
N TYR A 173 9.60 -9.29 -16.47
CA TYR A 173 10.50 -9.98 -15.55
C TYR A 173 11.63 -10.74 -16.27
N GLY A 174 12.02 -10.34 -17.49
CA GLY A 174 13.09 -11.03 -18.24
C GLY A 174 14.41 -11.20 -17.46
N ALA A 175 14.77 -10.25 -16.59
CA ALA A 175 15.94 -10.36 -15.72
C ALA A 175 15.83 -11.46 -14.65
N VAL A 176 14.60 -11.77 -14.20
CA VAL A 176 14.30 -12.83 -13.23
C VAL A 176 14.47 -14.19 -13.90
N LEU A 177 13.84 -14.37 -15.06
CA LEU A 177 13.91 -15.62 -15.82
C LEU A 177 15.33 -15.91 -16.32
N GLY A 178 16.04 -14.87 -16.80
CA GLY A 178 17.42 -14.99 -17.25
C GLY A 178 18.40 -15.33 -16.12
N ALA A 179 18.05 -15.06 -14.86
CA ALA A 179 18.82 -15.43 -13.68
C ALA A 179 18.42 -16.78 -13.08
N GLY A 180 17.45 -17.49 -13.67
CA GLY A 180 16.99 -18.80 -13.19
C GLY A 180 16.17 -18.75 -11.90
N LEU A 181 15.54 -17.61 -11.60
CA LEU A 181 14.69 -17.44 -10.41
C LEU A 181 13.26 -17.90 -10.70
N THR A 182 12.55 -18.32 -9.66
CA THR A 182 11.15 -18.78 -9.78
C THR A 182 10.18 -17.59 -9.79
N LEU A 183 9.48 -17.34 -10.90
CA LEU A 183 8.46 -16.28 -11.00
C LEU A 183 7.05 -16.86 -10.78
N GLN A 184 6.27 -16.26 -9.89
CA GLN A 184 4.89 -16.68 -9.60
C GLN A 184 3.94 -15.48 -9.49
N PHE A 185 2.81 -15.54 -10.19
CA PHE A 185 1.77 -14.51 -10.16
C PHE A 185 0.63 -14.90 -9.21
N GLY A 186 0.03 -13.90 -8.56
CA GLY A 186 -1.18 -14.10 -7.73
C GLY A 186 -0.97 -14.82 -6.40
N GLN A 187 0.27 -15.18 -6.05
CA GLN A 187 0.61 -15.97 -4.85
C GLN A 187 1.41 -15.16 -3.81
N THR A 188 1.27 -13.84 -3.77
CA THR A 188 2.13 -12.96 -2.95
C THR A 188 2.12 -13.32 -1.46
N GLN A 189 0.93 -13.50 -0.87
CA GLN A 189 0.80 -13.82 0.55
C GLN A 189 1.29 -15.23 0.87
N GLU A 190 1.03 -16.21 0.00
CA GLU A 190 1.55 -17.58 0.16
C GLU A 190 3.08 -17.60 0.16
N LEU A 191 3.70 -16.92 -0.81
CA LEU A 191 5.16 -16.79 -0.88
C LEU A 191 5.73 -16.11 0.35
N LEU A 192 5.12 -15.00 0.78
CA LEU A 192 5.54 -14.31 2.00
C LEU A 192 5.43 -15.24 3.22
N GLY A 193 4.33 -15.97 3.38
CA GLY A 193 4.13 -16.89 4.49
C GLY A 193 5.18 -18.00 4.57
N ARG A 194 5.71 -18.44 3.42
CA ARG A 194 6.76 -19.46 3.29
C ARG A 194 8.18 -18.89 3.29
N ALA A 195 8.34 -17.58 3.17
CA ALA A 195 9.65 -16.96 3.09
C ALA A 195 10.35 -16.88 4.45
N LYS A 196 11.65 -17.13 4.48
CA LYS A 196 12.55 -16.82 5.60
C LYS A 196 12.90 -15.34 5.63
N PHE A 197 13.09 -14.71 4.48
CA PHE A 197 13.31 -13.28 4.31
C PHE A 197 12.67 -12.75 3.02
N ALA A 198 12.36 -11.46 2.96
CA ALA A 198 11.88 -10.81 1.74
C ALA A 198 12.54 -9.46 1.43
N TRP A 199 12.69 -9.14 0.15
CA TRP A 199 13.01 -7.78 -0.32
C TRP A 199 11.79 -7.17 -0.96
N VAL A 200 11.29 -6.09 -0.37
CA VAL A 200 9.95 -5.59 -0.67
C VAL A 200 10.02 -4.14 -1.12
N ALA A 201 9.51 -3.85 -2.31
CA ALA A 201 9.31 -2.48 -2.75
C ALA A 201 8.34 -1.75 -1.82
N SER A 202 8.59 -0.46 -1.58
CA SER A 202 7.74 0.38 -0.73
C SER A 202 6.27 0.36 -1.16
N GLY A 203 5.36 0.10 -0.22
CA GLY A 203 3.91 0.06 -0.47
C GLY A 203 3.19 -0.91 0.47
N THR A 204 1.95 -1.28 0.12
CA THR A 204 1.10 -2.22 0.88
C THR A 204 1.79 -3.57 1.12
N ALA A 205 2.60 -4.02 0.17
CA ALA A 205 3.40 -5.24 0.27
C ALA A 205 4.29 -5.30 1.52
N THR A 206 4.77 -4.14 2.02
CA THR A 206 5.57 -4.09 3.26
C THR A 206 4.73 -4.43 4.48
N LEU A 207 3.45 -4.03 4.48
CA LEU A 207 2.53 -4.38 5.53
C LEU A 207 2.09 -5.85 5.43
N GLU A 208 1.86 -6.36 4.21
CA GLU A 208 1.58 -7.78 3.99
C GLU A 208 2.71 -8.66 4.53
N ALA A 209 3.98 -8.31 4.25
CA ALA A 209 5.13 -9.04 4.78
C ALA A 209 5.16 -9.04 6.32
N ALA A 210 4.93 -7.89 6.95
CA ALA A 210 4.84 -7.80 8.41
C ALA A 210 3.69 -8.65 8.98
N LEU A 211 2.49 -8.59 8.38
CA LEU A 211 1.31 -9.31 8.85
C LEU A 211 1.42 -10.83 8.66
N MET A 212 2.17 -11.28 7.65
CA MET A 212 2.57 -12.68 7.46
C MET A 212 3.72 -13.10 8.40
N GLY A 213 4.24 -12.19 9.23
CA GLY A 213 5.35 -12.45 10.15
C GLY A 213 6.70 -12.66 9.45
N THR A 214 6.84 -12.16 8.22
CA THR A 214 8.00 -12.38 7.34
C THR A 214 9.01 -11.26 7.51
N PRO A 215 10.22 -11.57 8.03
CA PRO A 215 11.31 -10.62 8.06
C PRO A 215 11.59 -10.06 6.67
N HIS A 216 11.81 -8.76 6.56
CA HIS A 216 12.04 -8.12 5.28
C HIS A 216 12.87 -6.84 5.36
N ALA A 217 13.35 -6.42 4.19
CA ALA A 217 13.90 -5.10 3.96
C ALA A 217 13.03 -4.35 2.95
N VAL A 218 12.79 -3.07 3.20
CA VAL A 218 12.18 -2.18 2.22
C VAL A 218 13.26 -1.77 1.22
N ALA A 219 13.05 -2.04 -0.07
CA ALA A 219 14.02 -1.76 -1.12
C ALA A 219 13.38 -0.88 -2.18
N TYR A 220 13.79 0.38 -2.30
CA TYR A 220 13.13 1.32 -3.19
C TYR A 220 14.07 2.28 -3.92
N ARG A 221 13.89 2.38 -5.23
CA ARG A 221 14.64 3.29 -6.10
C ARG A 221 13.74 3.90 -7.18
N THR A 222 13.66 5.22 -7.20
CA THR A 222 13.02 6.02 -8.23
C THR A 222 14.01 6.96 -8.91
N SER A 223 13.55 7.79 -9.84
CA SER A 223 14.40 8.80 -10.48
C SER A 223 14.89 9.82 -9.46
N ALA A 224 16.13 10.33 -9.62
CA ALA A 224 16.70 11.30 -8.68
C ALA A 224 15.84 12.57 -8.57
N ALA A 225 15.28 13.04 -9.68
CA ALA A 225 14.35 14.17 -9.71
C ALA A 225 13.06 13.86 -8.93
N SER A 226 12.43 12.70 -9.17
CA SER A 226 11.24 12.26 -8.43
C SER A 226 11.52 12.16 -6.93
N PHE A 227 12.67 11.61 -6.56
CA PHE A 227 13.07 11.47 -5.16
C PHE A 227 13.30 12.83 -4.49
N ALA A 228 14.01 13.76 -5.14
CA ALA A 228 14.23 15.10 -4.62
C ALA A 228 12.92 15.87 -4.40
N ILE A 229 11.98 15.75 -5.35
CA ILE A 229 10.64 16.33 -5.22
C ILE A 229 9.88 15.68 -4.05
N ALA A 230 9.84 14.35 -3.99
CA ALA A 230 9.17 13.62 -2.93
C ALA A 230 9.73 14.00 -1.55
N LYS A 231 11.06 14.01 -1.38
CA LYS A 231 11.74 14.39 -0.13
C LYS A 231 11.41 15.81 0.33
N ARG A 232 11.13 16.73 -0.60
CA ARG A 232 10.73 18.12 -0.28
C ARG A 232 9.26 18.26 0.08
N LEU A 233 8.39 17.41 -0.47
CA LEU A 233 6.94 17.49 -0.30
C LEU A 233 6.39 16.58 0.80
N VAL A 234 7.05 15.45 1.03
CA VAL A 234 6.61 14.40 1.95
C VAL A 234 7.21 14.65 3.33
N ARG A 235 6.36 14.67 4.36
CA ARG A 235 6.74 14.99 5.74
C ARG A 235 6.89 13.77 6.65
N VAL A 236 7.36 12.63 6.11
CA VAL A 236 7.52 11.41 6.91
C VAL A 236 8.93 10.88 6.94
N LYS A 237 9.27 10.27 8.08
CA LYS A 237 10.59 9.68 8.36
C LYS A 237 10.78 8.30 7.72
N HIS A 238 9.67 7.62 7.44
CA HIS A 238 9.62 6.23 6.99
C HIS A 238 8.74 6.12 5.75
N ILE A 239 9.04 5.18 4.85
CA ILE A 239 8.19 4.86 3.70
C ILE A 239 7.56 3.48 3.80
N GLY A 240 8.15 2.56 4.58
CA GLY A 240 7.57 1.27 4.90
C GLY A 240 6.40 1.44 5.87
N LEU A 241 5.27 0.78 5.59
CA LEU A 241 4.10 0.85 6.45
C LEU A 241 4.35 0.33 7.89
N PRO A 242 5.12 -0.75 8.12
CA PRO A 242 5.45 -1.19 9.48
C PRO A 242 6.17 -0.11 10.29
N ASN A 243 7.17 0.55 9.69
CA ASN A 243 7.94 1.61 10.33
C ASN A 243 7.10 2.87 10.55
N LEU A 244 6.22 3.21 9.60
CA LEU A 244 5.28 4.32 9.73
C LEU A 244 4.28 4.11 10.89
N LEU A 245 3.73 2.90 11.01
CA LEU A 245 2.78 2.54 12.07
C LEU A 245 3.43 2.59 13.45
N LEU A 246 4.68 2.11 13.58
CA LEU A 246 5.41 2.12 14.85
C LEU A 246 6.19 3.42 15.11
N ASN A 247 6.28 4.30 14.11
CA ASN A 247 7.10 5.51 14.13
C ASN A 247 8.57 5.24 14.58
N ARG A 248 9.11 4.08 14.20
CA ARG A 248 10.50 3.68 14.45
C ARG A 248 11.01 2.80 13.30
N SER A 249 12.33 2.69 13.19
CA SER A 249 12.97 1.79 12.20
C SER A 249 12.90 0.34 12.68
N LEU A 250 11.78 -0.35 12.41
CA LEU A 250 11.62 -1.78 12.66
C LEU A 250 12.30 -2.62 11.57
N VAL A 251 12.00 -2.31 10.31
CA VAL A 251 12.60 -2.96 9.14
C VAL A 251 13.57 -2.00 8.44
N PRO A 252 14.70 -2.49 7.90
CA PRO A 252 15.64 -1.63 7.19
C PRO A 252 15.00 -1.04 5.93
N GLU A 253 15.15 0.28 5.74
CA GLU A 253 14.71 0.99 4.53
C GLU A 253 15.91 1.35 3.64
N LEU A 254 16.17 0.52 2.64
CA LEU A 254 17.23 0.68 1.66
C LEU A 254 16.71 1.52 0.50
N ILE A 255 16.90 2.84 0.60
CA ILE A 255 16.31 3.82 -0.31
C ILE A 255 17.40 4.43 -1.21
N GLN A 256 17.11 4.54 -2.51
CA GLN A 256 17.97 5.18 -3.52
C GLN A 256 19.40 4.63 -3.59
N GLN A 257 20.35 5.27 -2.91
CA GLN A 257 21.77 4.94 -2.90
C GLN A 257 22.04 3.77 -1.94
N ASP A 258 21.19 3.60 -0.93
CA ASP A 258 21.29 2.50 0.02
C ASP A 258 20.73 1.19 -0.53
N MET A 259 19.94 1.25 -1.61
CA MET A 259 19.50 0.07 -2.36
C MET A 259 20.65 -0.48 -3.20
N THR A 260 21.59 -1.14 -2.54
CA THR A 260 22.71 -1.86 -3.17
C THR A 260 22.59 -3.36 -2.90
N ALA A 261 23.24 -4.16 -3.75
CA ALA A 261 23.25 -5.60 -3.55
C ALA A 261 23.87 -6.03 -2.22
N ASP A 262 24.93 -5.34 -1.78
CA ASP A 262 25.60 -5.66 -0.53
C ASP A 262 24.74 -5.29 0.69
N ASN A 263 24.01 -4.18 0.63
CA ASN A 263 23.08 -3.79 1.70
C ASN A 263 21.87 -4.74 1.78
N LEU A 264 21.34 -5.18 0.63
CA LEU A 264 20.27 -6.18 0.57
C LEU A 264 20.70 -7.49 1.21
N LEU A 265 21.90 -7.99 0.85
CA LEU A 265 22.46 -9.20 1.43
C LEU A 265 22.76 -9.08 2.92
N ARG A 266 23.25 -7.92 3.36
CA ARG A 266 23.49 -7.65 4.79
C ARG A 266 22.18 -7.74 5.57
N ALA A 267 21.12 -7.06 5.10
CA ALA A 267 19.81 -7.11 5.75
C ALA A 267 19.24 -8.54 5.83
N THR A 268 19.48 -9.38 4.81
CA THR A 268 19.07 -10.79 4.82
C THR A 268 19.78 -11.63 5.88
N GLN A 269 21.01 -11.26 6.28
CA GLN A 269 21.85 -12.08 7.18
C GLN A 269 21.87 -11.59 8.64
N GLU A 270 21.48 -10.33 8.89
CA GLU A 270 21.34 -9.80 10.25
C GLU A 270 20.24 -10.53 11.03
N SER A 271 20.24 -10.43 12.37
CA SER A 271 19.15 -11.00 13.18
C SER A 271 17.82 -10.29 12.88
N HIS A 272 16.73 -11.05 12.89
CA HIS A 272 15.38 -10.56 12.61
C HIS A 272 14.43 -10.69 13.81
N ASP A 273 14.94 -10.99 15.00
CA ASP A 273 14.11 -11.20 16.19
C ASP A 273 13.31 -9.94 16.55
N ASP A 274 13.93 -8.77 16.46
CA ASP A 274 13.27 -7.48 16.67
C ASP A 274 12.12 -7.26 15.68
N GLN A 275 12.30 -7.66 14.41
CA GLN A 275 11.24 -7.56 13.40
C GLN A 275 10.05 -8.43 13.78
N ARG A 276 10.30 -9.69 14.15
CA ARG A 276 9.24 -10.64 14.54
C ARG A 276 8.43 -10.12 15.72
N GLN A 277 9.09 -9.61 16.76
CA GLN A 277 8.41 -9.01 17.91
C GLN A 277 7.62 -7.75 17.53
N GLY A 278 8.20 -6.89 16.69
CA GLY A 278 7.50 -5.68 16.23
C GLY A 278 6.33 -5.94 15.29
N PHE A 279 6.30 -7.06 14.57
CA PHE A 279 5.15 -7.42 13.74
C PHE A 279 3.89 -7.71 14.56
N ASP A 280 4.04 -8.25 15.78
CA ASP A 280 2.93 -8.41 16.71
C ASP A 280 2.40 -7.07 17.23
N GLU A 281 3.27 -6.07 17.39
CA GLU A 281 2.85 -4.68 17.66
C GLU A 281 2.06 -4.10 16.48
N VAL A 282 2.56 -4.28 15.24
CA VAL A 282 1.87 -3.83 14.01
C VAL A 282 0.48 -4.44 13.91
N ARG A 283 0.34 -5.76 14.14
CA ARG A 283 -0.96 -6.43 14.12
C ARG A 283 -1.91 -5.85 15.17
N ARG A 284 -1.45 -5.64 16.41
CA ARG A 284 -2.26 -5.04 17.49
C ARG A 284 -2.72 -3.61 17.17
N ILE A 285 -1.86 -2.79 16.56
CA ILE A 285 -2.19 -1.41 16.16
C ILE A 285 -3.29 -1.39 15.09
N LEU A 286 -3.29 -2.34 14.16
CA LEU A 286 -4.30 -2.43 13.10
C LEU A 286 -5.62 -3.04 13.55
N LYS A 287 -5.70 -3.48 14.82
CA LYS A 287 -6.86 -4.11 15.48
C LYS A 287 -7.21 -5.47 14.87
N ASP A 288 -8.41 -5.96 15.16
CA ASP A 288 -8.91 -7.23 14.66
C ASP A 288 -9.38 -7.13 13.21
N SER A 289 -9.44 -8.28 12.53
CA SER A 289 -10.13 -8.44 11.25
C SER A 289 -11.61 -8.07 11.35
N ASN A 290 -12.30 -8.02 10.21
CA ASN A 290 -13.68 -7.56 9.97
C ASN A 290 -13.84 -6.05 9.76
N ALA A 291 -12.86 -5.37 9.19
CA ALA A 291 -12.98 -3.94 8.92
C ALA A 291 -14.12 -3.63 7.93
N SER A 292 -14.26 -4.46 6.90
CA SER A 292 -15.32 -4.34 5.89
C SER A 292 -16.71 -4.52 6.52
N SER A 293 -16.87 -5.53 7.38
CA SER A 293 -18.12 -5.80 8.10
C SER A 293 -18.45 -4.71 9.10
N ARG A 294 -17.48 -4.19 9.86
CA ARG A 294 -17.69 -3.07 10.80
C ARG A 294 -18.14 -1.80 10.08
N LEU A 295 -17.56 -1.51 8.90
CA LEU A 295 -17.99 -0.39 8.05
C LEU A 295 -19.45 -0.58 7.61
N ALA A 296 -19.80 -1.77 7.13
CA ALA A 296 -21.15 -2.07 6.65
C ALA A 296 -22.20 -1.95 7.76
N HIS A 297 -21.96 -2.57 8.92
CA HIS A 297 -22.88 -2.46 10.08
C HIS A 297 -23.04 -1.01 10.52
N ARG A 298 -21.93 -0.27 10.65
CA ARG A 298 -22.00 1.14 11.06
C ARG A 298 -22.75 2.00 10.05
N LEU A 299 -22.62 1.72 8.76
CA LEU A 299 -23.39 2.41 7.72
C LEU A 299 -24.88 2.11 7.84
N LEU A 300 -25.26 0.85 8.05
CA LEU A 300 -26.66 0.45 8.23
C LEU A 300 -27.27 1.07 9.49
N ASP A 301 -26.54 1.11 10.61
CA ASP A 301 -26.99 1.74 11.85
C ASP A 301 -27.26 3.23 11.64
N GLU A 302 -26.37 3.93 10.94
CA GLU A 302 -26.52 5.37 10.67
C GLU A 302 -27.72 5.66 9.75
N LEU A 303 -27.96 4.82 8.75
CA LEU A 303 -29.08 4.98 7.81
C LEU A 303 -30.44 4.60 8.40
N THR A 304 -30.47 3.81 9.47
CA THR A 304 -31.73 3.37 10.11
C THR A 304 -32.12 4.21 11.32
N GLN A 305 -31.18 4.94 11.91
CA GLN A 305 -31.40 5.78 13.09
C GLN A 305 -31.54 7.28 12.79
N GLY A 306 -31.23 7.71 11.55
CA GLY A 306 -31.35 9.10 11.08
C GLY A 306 -32.59 9.34 10.23
#